data_AF-A0A7J7JCU7-F1
#
_entry.id   AF-A0A7J7JCU7-F1
#
_cell.length_a   1.000
_cell.length_b   1.000
_cell.length_c   1.000
_cell.angle_alpha   90.00
_cell.angle_beta   90.00
_cell.angle_gamma   90.00
#
_symmetry.space_group_name_H-M   'P 1'
#
loop_
_entity.id
_entity.type
_entity.pdbx_description
1 polymer ?
#
loop_
_entity_poly.entity_id
_entity_poly.type
_entity_poly.pdbx_seq_one_letter_code
_entity_poly.pdbx_strand_id
1 'polypeptide(L)'
;MTSPFRGRALIINNNKYRIGGERLGSSYDVDNTFALFRKMGFEAVKQKDLTAEGILQCIQSETRDEIHNTYGMFFLFLFAHGANGMIHGVDSQPVCLTQIYSLINSTNFPNMAGKPKVVVIQACRVGNSVSQTEQNIQQSTNSSSPELSALRTHQQEAETSTGQRNFDVDDLLILHSCFESKNLVHR
;
A
#
# COMPACT_ATOMS: atom_id res chain seq x y z
N MET A 1 10.19 13.84 22.67
CA MET A 1 9.98 12.37 22.72
C MET A 1 10.35 11.89 24.12
N THR A 2 9.41 11.33 24.87
CA THR A 2 9.56 10.88 26.28
C THR A 2 9.57 9.36 26.43
N SER A 3 9.48 8.62 25.32
CA SER A 3 9.44 7.15 25.33
C SER A 3 10.83 6.54 25.54
N PRO A 4 10.93 5.39 26.25
CA PRO A 4 12.20 4.74 26.57
C PRO A 4 12.93 4.15 25.36
N PHE A 5 12.22 3.83 24.27
CA PHE A 5 12.81 3.26 23.06
C PHE A 5 12.37 4.04 21.82
N ARG A 6 13.26 4.16 20.83
CA ARG A 6 12.97 4.88 19.57
C ARG A 6 11.71 4.33 18.91
N GLY A 7 11.70 3.02 18.69
CA GLY A 7 10.54 2.28 18.26
C GLY A 7 10.86 1.18 17.26
N ARG A 8 9.85 0.81 16.46
CA ARG A 8 9.92 -0.29 15.50
C ARG A 8 10.15 0.21 14.08
N ALA A 9 10.96 -0.52 13.32
CA ALA A 9 11.03 -0.41 11.86
C ALA A 9 10.69 -1.77 11.22
N LEU A 10 9.46 -1.92 10.72
CA LEU A 10 9.01 -3.09 10.00
C LEU A 10 9.36 -2.95 8.51
N ILE A 11 10.14 -3.90 7.98
CA ILE A 11 10.61 -3.89 6.60
C ILE A 11 10.02 -5.11 5.88
N ILE A 12 9.07 -4.88 4.98
CA ILE A 12 8.49 -5.92 4.13
C ILE A 12 9.11 -5.82 2.74
N ASN A 13 9.78 -6.90 2.32
CA ASN A 13 10.41 -7.01 1.02
C ASN A 13 9.82 -8.17 0.23
N ASN A 14 8.99 -7.86 -0.76
CA ASN A 14 8.57 -8.81 -1.76
C ASN A 14 9.52 -8.73 -2.93
N ASN A 15 10.21 -9.83 -3.18
CA ASN A 15 11.30 -9.91 -4.13
C ASN A 15 11.08 -11.03 -5.13
N LYS A 16 10.65 -12.22 -4.69
CA LYS A 16 10.45 -13.39 -5.56
C LYS A 16 8.97 -13.61 -5.85
N TYR A 17 8.53 -13.20 -7.04
CA TYR A 17 7.13 -13.31 -7.46
C TYR A 17 6.88 -14.61 -8.24
N ARG A 18 5.67 -15.17 -8.09
CA ARG A 18 5.24 -16.33 -8.88
C ARG A 18 5.22 -16.02 -10.38
N ILE A 19 4.86 -14.78 -10.72
CA ILE A 19 4.82 -14.25 -12.09
C ILE A 19 5.63 -12.94 -12.11
N GLY A 20 6.55 -12.79 -13.08
CA GLY A 20 7.36 -11.58 -13.24
C GLY A 20 8.80 -11.67 -12.71
N GLY A 21 9.19 -12.77 -12.07
CA GLY A 21 10.57 -13.03 -11.66
C GLY A 21 11.00 -12.34 -10.36
N GLU A 22 12.30 -12.15 -10.20
CA GLU A 22 12.92 -11.59 -8.99
C GLU A 22 13.24 -10.10 -9.14
N ARG A 23 12.97 -9.29 -8.09
CA ARG A 23 13.35 -7.87 -8.01
C ARG A 23 14.83 -7.70 -7.67
N LEU A 24 15.69 -8.02 -8.63
CA LEU A 24 17.15 -7.91 -8.51
C LEU A 24 17.56 -6.52 -7.97
N GLY A 25 18.44 -6.51 -6.97
CA GLY A 25 18.93 -5.29 -6.31
C GLY A 25 18.17 -4.91 -5.04
N SER A 26 16.92 -5.34 -4.86
CA SER A 26 16.11 -4.96 -3.68
C SER A 26 16.69 -5.47 -2.36
N SER A 27 17.58 -6.47 -2.36
CA SER A 27 18.25 -6.95 -1.16
C SER A 27 19.20 -5.92 -0.55
N TYR A 28 19.91 -5.15 -1.39
CA TYR A 28 20.84 -4.12 -0.91
C TYR A 28 20.10 -2.99 -0.20
N ASP A 29 18.97 -2.54 -0.75
CA ASP A 29 18.12 -1.51 -0.13
C ASP A 29 17.62 -1.96 1.25
N VAL A 30 17.19 -3.22 1.35
CA VAL A 30 16.67 -3.81 2.59
C VAL A 30 17.76 -3.92 3.64
N ASP A 31 18.95 -4.41 3.28
CA ASP A 31 20.05 -4.57 4.24
C ASP A 31 20.60 -3.22 4.69
N ASN A 32 20.70 -2.24 3.80
CA ASN A 32 21.07 -0.87 4.16
C ASN A 32 20.03 -0.22 5.07
N THR A 33 18.74 -0.37 4.76
CA THR A 33 17.65 0.14 5.61
C THR A 33 17.68 -0.51 6.99
N PHE A 34 17.81 -1.83 7.04
CA PHE A 34 17.90 -2.58 8.29
C PHE A 34 19.09 -2.12 9.15
N ALA A 35 20.29 -2.04 8.57
CA ALA A 35 21.49 -1.60 9.26
C ALA A 35 21.38 -0.16 9.76
N LEU A 36 20.83 0.75 8.93
CA LEU A 36 20.61 2.15 9.29
C LEU A 36 19.66 2.28 10.48
N PHE A 37 18.50 1.62 10.45
CA PHE A 37 17.52 1.73 11.53
C PHE A 37 17.99 1.11 12.83
N ARG A 38 18.72 0.00 12.77
CA ARG A 38 19.42 -0.57 13.94
C ARG A 38 20.43 0.43 14.52
N LYS A 39 21.24 1.07 13.67
CA LYS A 39 22.21 2.09 14.07
C LYS A 39 21.54 3.33 14.69
N MET A 40 20.34 3.69 14.23
CA MET A 40 19.55 4.78 14.82
C MET A 40 18.83 4.39 16.12
N GLY A 41 18.98 3.14 16.59
CA GLY A 41 18.43 2.66 17.85
C GLY A 41 16.99 2.12 17.76
N PHE A 42 16.52 1.80 16.55
CA PHE A 42 15.23 1.14 16.34
C PHE A 42 15.34 -0.37 16.46
N GLU A 43 14.25 -1.01 16.88
CA GLU A 43 14.05 -2.43 16.66
C GLU A 43 13.61 -2.66 15.21
N ALA A 44 14.55 -3.02 14.34
CA ALA A 44 14.26 -3.32 12.94
C ALA A 44 13.93 -4.81 12.74
N VAL A 45 12.89 -5.11 11.96
CA VAL A 45 12.45 -6.47 11.62
C VAL A 45 12.27 -6.57 10.11
N LYS A 46 12.74 -7.69 9.52
CA LYS A 46 12.59 -7.98 8.09
C LYS A 46 11.56 -9.08 7.88
N GLN A 47 10.67 -8.86 6.94
CA GLN A 47 9.73 -9.84 6.40
C GLN A 47 9.97 -9.97 4.90
N LYS A 48 9.87 -11.18 4.37
CA LYS A 48 10.28 -11.48 3.00
C LYS A 48 9.23 -12.30 2.27
N ASP A 49 8.96 -11.91 1.03
CA ASP A 49 8.18 -12.67 0.06
C ASP A 49 6.77 -13.07 0.57
N LEU A 50 6.00 -12.09 1.06
CA LEU A 50 4.65 -12.26 1.57
C LEU A 50 3.60 -12.21 0.45
N THR A 51 2.55 -13.05 0.56
CA THR A 51 1.33 -12.93 -0.25
C THR A 51 0.58 -11.63 0.06
N ALA A 52 -0.41 -11.25 -0.74
CA ALA A 52 -1.23 -10.08 -0.47
C ALA A 52 -1.90 -10.18 0.92
N GLU A 53 -2.47 -11.33 1.24
CA GLU A 53 -3.02 -11.62 2.56
C GLU A 53 -1.94 -11.59 3.65
N GLY A 54 -0.77 -12.18 3.38
CA GLY A 54 0.35 -12.19 4.32
C GLY A 54 0.86 -10.79 4.68
N ILE A 55 0.87 -9.85 3.73
CA ILE A 55 1.20 -8.44 4.01
C ILE A 55 0.22 -7.86 5.01
N LEU A 56 -1.09 -8.02 4.77
CA LEU A 56 -2.13 -7.47 5.64
C LEU A 56 -2.09 -8.11 7.04
N GLN A 57 -1.93 -9.42 7.11
CA GLN A 57 -1.82 -10.14 8.38
C GLN A 57 -0.58 -9.73 9.17
N CYS A 58 0.57 -9.57 8.51
CA CYS A 58 1.81 -9.13 9.14
C CYS A 58 1.66 -7.72 9.75
N ILE A 59 1.08 -6.78 9.01
CA ILE A 59 0.86 -5.42 9.51
C ILE A 59 -0.17 -5.44 10.64
N GLN A 60 -1.24 -6.22 10.52
CA GLN A 60 -2.26 -6.34 11.56
C GLN A 60 -1.72 -7.00 12.84
N SER A 61 -0.81 -7.97 12.75
CA SER A 61 -0.17 -8.54 13.93
C SER A 61 0.74 -7.52 14.61
N GLU A 62 1.46 -6.71 13.84
CA GLU A 62 2.31 -5.65 14.37
C GLU A 62 1.49 -4.61 15.14
N THR A 63 0.34 -4.18 14.61
CA THR A 63 -0.49 -3.16 15.28
C THR A 63 -1.13 -3.64 16.58
N ARG A 64 -1.17 -4.96 16.80
CA ARG A 64 -1.67 -5.60 18.03
C ARG A 64 -0.60 -5.85 19.08
N ASP A 65 0.68 -5.68 18.74
CA ASP A 65 1.76 -5.90 19.69
C ASP A 65 1.77 -4.79 20.76
N GLU A 66 1.68 -5.19 22.03
CA GLU A 66 1.66 -4.26 23.16
C GLU A 66 3.01 -3.56 23.37
N ILE A 67 4.10 -4.09 22.80
CA ILE A 67 5.43 -3.47 22.88
C ILE A 67 5.44 -2.03 22.39
N HIS A 68 4.54 -1.68 21.46
CA HIS A 68 4.40 -0.34 20.90
C HIS A 68 4.00 0.73 21.93
N ASN A 69 3.42 0.34 23.07
CA ASN A 69 3.19 1.26 24.19
C ASN A 69 4.50 1.91 24.66
N THR A 70 5.60 1.16 24.60
CA THR A 70 6.93 1.61 25.01
C THR A 70 7.66 2.39 23.92
N TYR A 71 7.15 2.42 22.68
CA TYR A 71 7.82 2.98 21.50
C TYR A 71 7.39 4.41 21.21
N GLY A 72 8.34 5.22 20.73
CA GLY A 72 8.12 6.63 20.42
C GLY A 72 7.60 6.89 19.01
N MET A 73 7.92 6.01 18.05
CA MET A 73 7.47 6.10 16.65
C MET A 73 7.53 4.76 15.92
N PHE A 74 6.87 4.66 14.78
CA PHE A 74 6.81 3.45 13.96
C PHE A 74 7.19 3.75 12.51
N PHE A 75 8.00 2.89 11.91
CA PHE A 75 8.29 2.90 10.48
C PHE A 75 7.79 1.63 9.81
N LEU A 76 7.16 1.77 8.65
CA LEU A 76 6.80 0.70 7.74
C LEU A 76 7.47 0.93 6.39
N PHE A 77 8.38 0.04 6.00
CA PHE A 77 8.99 0.01 4.68
C PHE A 77 8.34 -1.08 3.83
N LEU A 78 7.86 -0.70 2.65
CA LEU A 78 7.23 -1.59 1.68
C LEU A 78 8.07 -1.58 0.38
N PHE A 79 8.82 -2.65 0.16
CA PHE A 79 9.60 -2.88 -1.07
C PHE A 79 8.88 -3.94 -1.92
N ALA A 80 8.20 -3.54 -2.99
CA ALA A 80 7.36 -4.44 -3.78
C ALA A 80 7.16 -3.92 -5.22
N HIS A 81 6.65 -4.78 -6.11
CA HIS A 81 5.94 -4.31 -7.29
C HIS A 81 4.65 -3.59 -6.89
N GLY A 82 4.18 -2.68 -7.74
CA GLY A 82 2.98 -1.90 -7.48
C GLY A 82 2.41 -1.28 -8.74
N ALA A 83 1.25 -0.67 -8.57
CA ALA A 83 0.56 0.15 -9.54
C ALA A 83 -0.06 1.35 -8.81
N ASN A 84 -0.83 2.19 -9.49
CA ASN A 84 -1.42 3.37 -8.87
C ASN A 84 -2.25 3.00 -7.63
N GLY A 85 -1.81 3.43 -6.45
CA GLY A 85 -2.48 3.19 -5.17
C GLY A 85 -2.36 1.76 -4.60
N MET A 86 -1.54 0.90 -5.19
CA MET A 86 -1.48 -0.54 -4.82
C MET A 86 -0.05 -1.08 -4.80
N ILE A 87 0.19 -2.08 -3.96
CA ILE A 87 1.35 -2.97 -4.01
C ILE A 87 0.90 -4.40 -4.28
N HIS A 88 1.81 -5.26 -4.74
CA HIS A 88 1.50 -6.67 -5.02
C HIS A 88 2.21 -7.62 -4.06
N GLY A 89 1.44 -8.60 -3.57
CA GLY A 89 1.98 -9.80 -2.93
C GLY A 89 2.79 -10.65 -3.91
N VAL A 90 3.59 -11.59 -3.40
CA VAL A 90 4.36 -12.52 -4.28
C VAL A 90 3.47 -13.46 -5.09
N ASP A 91 2.21 -13.61 -4.67
CA ASP A 91 1.11 -14.26 -5.38
C ASP A 91 0.49 -13.38 -6.48
N SER A 92 1.07 -12.22 -6.76
CA SER A 92 0.62 -11.24 -7.77
C SER A 92 -0.75 -10.64 -7.48
N GLN A 93 -1.32 -10.88 -6.29
CA GLN A 93 -2.58 -10.27 -5.87
C GLN A 93 -2.34 -8.83 -5.37
N PRO A 94 -3.23 -7.87 -5.69
CA PRO A 94 -3.08 -6.49 -5.28
C PRO A 94 -3.49 -6.26 -3.82
N VAL A 95 -2.80 -5.33 -3.16
CA VAL A 95 -3.17 -4.76 -1.86
C VAL A 95 -3.30 -3.26 -2.02
N CYS A 96 -4.49 -2.73 -1.75
CA CYS A 96 -4.74 -1.30 -1.76
C CYS A 96 -3.98 -0.63 -0.61
N LEU A 97 -3.22 0.42 -0.90
CA LEU A 97 -2.48 1.17 0.12
C LEU A 97 -3.42 1.77 1.18
N THR A 98 -4.65 2.12 0.80
CA THR A 98 -5.69 2.59 1.74
C THR A 98 -6.07 1.53 2.78
N GLN A 99 -6.00 0.24 2.46
CA GLN A 99 -6.20 -0.84 3.44
C GLN A 99 -5.05 -0.85 4.44
N ILE A 100 -3.81 -0.70 3.97
CA ILE A 100 -2.63 -0.62 4.83
C ILE A 100 -2.73 0.58 5.75
N TYR A 101 -3.03 1.78 5.22
CA TYR A 101 -3.20 2.99 6.04
C TYR A 101 -4.30 2.85 7.07
N SER A 102 -5.40 2.15 6.72
CA SER A 102 -6.45 1.84 7.68
C SER A 102 -5.94 1.00 8.84
N LEU A 103 -5.06 0.01 8.60
CA LEU A 103 -4.56 -0.86 9.67
C LEU A 103 -3.67 -0.10 10.66
N ILE A 104 -2.95 0.91 10.20
CA ILE A 104 -1.99 1.67 11.02
C ILE A 104 -2.50 3.06 11.43
N ASN A 105 -3.79 3.36 11.25
CA ASN A 105 -4.37 4.60 11.77
C ASN A 105 -4.52 4.57 13.30
N SER A 106 -4.81 5.71 13.91
CA SER A 106 -4.89 5.82 15.38
C SER A 106 -5.98 4.94 15.98
N THR A 107 -7.08 4.69 15.25
CA THR A 107 -8.14 3.77 15.68
C THR A 107 -7.70 2.30 15.74
N ASN A 108 -6.96 1.83 14.72
CA ASN A 108 -6.57 0.42 14.59
C ASN A 108 -5.15 0.12 15.11
N PHE A 109 -4.40 1.17 15.46
CA PHE A 109 -3.10 1.09 16.11
C PHE A 109 -3.03 2.00 17.35
N PRO A 110 -3.89 1.75 18.37
CA PRO A 110 -4.09 2.67 19.50
C PRO A 110 -2.83 2.90 20.34
N ASN A 111 -1.95 1.89 20.46
CA ASN A 111 -0.66 1.99 21.16
C ASN A 111 0.28 3.04 20.54
N MET A 112 0.00 3.46 19.30
CA MET A 112 0.72 4.46 18.53
C MET A 112 -0.15 5.70 18.18
N ALA A 113 -1.31 5.87 18.80
CA ALA A 113 -2.12 7.09 18.63
C ALA A 113 -1.37 8.32 19.19
N GLY A 114 -1.36 9.42 18.44
CA GLY A 114 -0.59 10.64 18.76
C GLY A 114 0.93 10.49 18.59
N LYS A 115 1.41 9.31 18.16
CA LYS A 115 2.83 9.04 17.90
C LYS A 115 3.09 8.99 16.39
N PRO A 116 4.23 9.51 15.91
CA PRO A 116 4.55 9.52 14.48
C PRO A 116 4.61 8.11 13.87
N LYS A 117 3.92 7.93 12.75
CA LYS A 117 3.94 6.71 11.93
C LYS A 117 4.40 7.07 10.52
N VAL A 118 5.51 6.49 10.07
CA VAL A 118 6.10 6.80 8.76
C VAL A 118 6.01 5.58 7.86
N VAL A 119 5.41 5.74 6.68
CA VAL A 119 5.32 4.69 5.66
C VAL A 119 6.20 5.07 4.48
N VAL A 120 7.13 4.20 4.11
CA VAL A 120 8.01 4.38 2.94
C VAL A 120 7.70 3.29 1.93
N ILE A 121 7.27 3.69 0.74
CA ILE A 121 6.78 2.80 -0.32
C ILE A 121 7.72 2.88 -1.51
N GLN A 122 8.51 1.83 -1.71
CA GLN A 122 9.31 1.61 -2.92
C GLN A 122 8.54 0.65 -3.83
N ALA A 123 7.70 1.24 -4.70
CA ALA A 123 6.92 0.51 -5.67
C ALA A 123 6.57 1.40 -6.87
N CYS A 124 6.37 0.78 -8.04
CA CYS A 124 5.85 1.50 -9.20
C CYS A 124 4.47 2.08 -8.89
N ARG A 125 4.19 3.25 -9.46
CA ARG A 125 2.87 3.91 -9.39
C ARG A 125 2.17 4.01 -10.74
N VAL A 126 2.85 3.56 -11.79
CA VAL A 126 2.39 3.63 -13.18
C VAL A 126 1.97 2.24 -13.62
N GLY A 127 0.79 2.17 -14.23
CA GLY A 127 0.18 0.95 -14.74
C GLY A 127 -1.29 1.24 -14.98
N ASN A 128 -1.82 0.86 -16.15
CA ASN A 128 -3.24 0.99 -16.41
C ASN A 128 -3.97 0.23 -15.31
N SER A 129 -4.76 0.95 -14.51
CA SER A 129 -5.93 0.34 -13.88
C SER A 129 -6.57 -0.53 -14.94
N VAL A 130 -6.66 -1.84 -14.72
CA VAL A 130 -7.57 -2.64 -15.53
C VAL A 130 -8.93 -2.03 -15.24
N SER A 131 -9.34 -1.10 -16.09
CA SER A 131 -10.73 -0.77 -16.31
C SER A 131 -11.42 -2.11 -16.41
N GLN A 132 -12.41 -2.35 -15.57
CA GLN A 132 -13.24 -3.54 -15.65
C GLN A 132 -13.65 -3.73 -17.12
N THR A 133 -12.95 -4.60 -17.83
CA THR A 133 -13.21 -4.87 -19.23
C THR A 133 -14.37 -5.84 -19.25
N GLU A 134 -15.58 -5.31 -19.33
CA GLU A 134 -16.65 -6.04 -20.01
C GLU A 134 -16.36 -5.97 -21.51
N GLN A 135 -15.91 -7.09 -22.06
CA GLN A 135 -15.82 -7.28 -23.51
C GLN A 135 -17.17 -7.72 -24.07
N ASN A 136 -17.47 -7.16 -25.24
CA ASN A 136 -18.44 -7.56 -26.27
C ASN A 136 -19.93 -7.31 -25.93
N ILE A 137 -20.71 -6.69 -26.82
CA ILE A 137 -20.92 -7.11 -28.21
C ILE A 137 -21.06 -5.91 -29.17
N GLN A 138 -20.38 -5.97 -30.31
CA GLN A 138 -20.70 -5.16 -31.49
C GLN A 138 -22.08 -5.56 -32.05
N GLN A 139 -23.03 -4.63 -32.13
CA GLN A 139 -23.97 -4.61 -33.26
C GLN A 139 -24.59 -3.22 -33.43
N SER A 140 -24.35 -2.67 -34.61
CA SER A 140 -25.03 -1.53 -35.22
C SER A 140 -26.56 -1.69 -35.23
N THR A 141 -27.31 -0.66 -34.80
CA THR A 141 -28.49 -0.10 -35.52
C THR A 141 -29.06 1.13 -34.79
N ASN A 142 -29.38 2.17 -35.56
CA ASN A 142 -30.13 3.35 -35.12
C ASN A 142 -31.54 2.97 -34.66
N SER A 143 -31.96 3.39 -33.46
CA SER A 143 -33.36 3.80 -33.20
C SER A 143 -33.47 4.52 -31.85
N SER A 144 -34.18 5.64 -31.87
CA SER A 144 -34.49 6.51 -30.74
C SER A 144 -35.65 5.95 -29.92
N SER A 145 -35.47 5.74 -28.61
CA SER A 145 -36.58 5.61 -27.66
C SER A 145 -36.32 6.39 -26.35
N PRO A 146 -37.33 7.03 -25.73
CA PRO A 146 -37.12 7.99 -24.64
C PRO A 146 -36.94 7.35 -23.24
N GLU A 147 -37.06 6.03 -23.11
CA GLU A 147 -37.16 5.35 -21.81
C GLU A 147 -35.81 5.19 -21.07
N LEU A 148 -34.68 5.36 -21.77
CA LEU A 148 -33.33 5.36 -21.17
C LEU A 148 -33.01 6.65 -20.38
N SER A 149 -33.86 7.68 -20.45
CA SER A 149 -33.66 8.93 -19.71
C SER A 149 -34.12 8.85 -18.25
N ALA A 150 -35.13 8.02 -17.94
CA ALA A 150 -35.68 7.89 -16.59
C ALA A 150 -34.85 6.99 -15.65
N LEU A 151 -34.12 6.01 -16.20
CA LEU A 151 -33.18 5.18 -15.44
C LEU A 151 -31.86 5.90 -15.10
N ARG A 152 -31.49 6.94 -15.86
CA ARG A 152 -30.31 7.77 -15.57
C ARG A 152 -30.48 8.59 -14.30
N THR A 153 -31.68 9.05 -13.99
CA THR A 153 -31.94 9.87 -12.79
C THR A 153 -31.78 9.07 -11.49
N HIS A 154 -32.02 7.76 -11.51
CA HIS A 154 -31.82 6.90 -10.33
C HIS A 154 -30.37 6.42 -10.13
N GLN A 155 -29.53 6.40 -11.18
CA GLN A 155 -28.10 6.08 -11.01
C GLN A 155 -27.28 7.31 -10.58
N GLN A 156 -27.77 8.52 -10.82
CA GLN A 156 -27.04 9.76 -10.48
C GLN A 156 -27.12 10.12 -8.98
N GLU A 157 -28.01 9.50 -8.20
CA GLU A 157 -28.05 9.65 -6.74
C GLU A 157 -27.08 8.70 -6.01
N ALA A 158 -26.59 7.64 -6.65
CA ALA A 158 -25.64 6.71 -6.03
C ALA A 158 -24.18 7.21 -6.08
N GLU A 159 -23.85 8.12 -7.00
CA GLU A 159 -22.50 8.67 -7.19
C GLU A 159 -22.16 9.84 -6.26
N THR A 160 -23.12 10.36 -5.49
CA THR A 160 -22.87 11.41 -4.48
C THR A 160 -22.59 10.86 -3.07
N SER A 161 -22.41 9.54 -2.93
CA SER A 161 -22.13 8.88 -1.63
C SER A 161 -20.70 8.39 -1.44
N THR A 162 -19.77 8.69 -2.37
CA THR A 162 -18.34 8.63 -2.04
C THR A 162 -17.98 9.81 -1.15
N GLY A 163 -18.55 9.81 0.06
CA GLY A 163 -18.02 10.58 1.16
C GLY A 163 -16.52 10.30 1.19
N GLN A 164 -15.72 11.35 1.07
CA GLN A 164 -14.36 11.32 1.56
C GLN A 164 -14.46 10.83 3.00
N ARG A 165 -14.28 9.52 3.21
CA ARG A 165 -14.07 9.00 4.54
C ARG A 165 -12.82 9.74 4.99
N ASN A 166 -12.97 10.63 5.95
CA ASN A 166 -11.84 11.20 6.66
C ASN A 166 -11.08 9.99 7.22
N PHE A 167 -10.04 9.59 6.48
CA PHE A 167 -9.07 8.67 6.99
C PHE A 167 -8.36 9.45 8.08
N ASP A 168 -8.48 8.97 9.32
CA ASP A 168 -7.67 9.46 10.42
C ASP A 168 -6.21 9.14 10.10
N VAL A 169 -5.54 10.10 9.46
CA VAL A 169 -4.12 10.02 9.05
C VAL A 169 -3.30 11.13 9.69
N ASP A 170 -3.82 11.73 10.76
CA ASP A 170 -3.27 12.94 11.37
C ASP A 170 -1.82 12.74 11.83
N ASP A 171 -1.45 11.49 12.14
CA ASP A 171 -0.11 11.10 12.57
C ASP A 171 0.70 10.31 11.52
N LEU A 172 0.23 10.22 10.27
CA LEU A 172 0.88 9.46 9.21
C LEU A 172 1.67 10.34 8.24
N LEU A 173 2.96 10.04 8.10
CA LEU A 173 3.78 10.55 6.99
C LEU A 173 3.98 9.45 5.95
N ILE A 174 3.53 9.69 4.72
CA ILE A 174 3.64 8.73 3.61
C ILE A 174 4.66 9.24 2.59
N LEU A 175 5.69 8.44 2.35
CA LEU A 175 6.77 8.70 1.41
C LEU A 175 6.72 7.66 0.29
N HIS A 176 6.72 8.11 -0.95
CA HIS A 176 6.82 7.23 -2.11
C HIS A 176 8.15 7.43 -2.81
N SER A 177 8.84 6.33 -3.07
CA SER A 177 10.01 6.28 -3.93
C SER A 177 9.60 5.63 -5.25
N CYS A 178 9.59 6.42 -6.32
CA CYS A 178 9.20 5.98 -7.66
C CYS A 178 10.44 5.61 -8.48
N PHE A 179 10.43 4.43 -9.07
CA PHE A 179 11.33 4.11 -10.19
C PHE A 179 10.53 4.21 -11.49
N GLU A 180 10.79 5.25 -12.28
CA GLU A 180 10.40 5.24 -13.70
C GLU A 180 11.39 4.33 -14.44
N SER A 181 10.92 3.16 -14.87
CA SER A 181 11.67 2.39 -15.87
C SER A 181 11.62 3.18 -17.17
N LYS A 182 12.59 4.07 -17.39
CA LYS A 182 12.84 4.63 -18.72
C LYS A 182 13.05 3.43 -19.63
N ASN A 183 12.22 3.30 -20.66
CA ASN A 183 12.45 2.35 -21.74
C ASN A 183 13.90 2.51 -22.21
N LEU A 184 14.76 1.56 -21.86
CA LEU A 184 16.06 1.39 -22.49
C LEU A 184 15.78 0.90 -23.92
N VAL A 185 15.44 1.86 -24.79
CA VAL A 185 15.47 1.64 -26.23
C VAL A 185 16.95 1.46 -26.57
N HIS A 186 17.28 0.27 -27.06
CA HIS A 186 18.60 -0.09 -27.59
C HIS A 186 19.24 1.06 -28.37
N ARG A 187 20.48 1.39 -28.00
CA ARG A 187 21.48 1.97 -28.89
C ARG A 187 22.70 1.07 -28.89
#